data_AF-A0A3R7UKP6-F1
#
_entry.id   AF-A0A3R7UKP6-F1
#
_cell.length_a   1.000
_cell.length_b   1.000
_cell.length_c   1.000
_cell.angle_alpha   90.00
_cell.angle_beta   90.00
_cell.angle_gamma   90.00
#
_symmetry.space_group_name_H-M   'P 1'
#
loop_
_entity.id
_entity.type
_entity.pdbx_description
1 polymer ?
#
loop_
_entity_poly.entity_id
_entity_poly.type
_entity_poly.pdbx_seq_one_letter_code
_entity_poly.pdbx_strand_id
1 'polypeptide(L)'
;MSNLGDLDSAQSREVEEQLFATHRLQINRHVPVPLPRQDFWAMVHQLLRSLDSEIQSMLMKGMTGMRLQNLQKRQANIRLIASELARKRLVAMMQHVSSQSLRTSTQPGTSQDLPALDWQRHDPAEKAIYHMMQVQIDRFKMEVDWNSMQNGIAGETSQGQTRHAPGTVQLDSFVDSNLTGSAPPDLAFEDREPPVEALQESGDDEERIIEEEWPDLDEYIHADLEDSVSASVEPVGGEMPPAVEREKHAAALELAPSKKATSTIEMFDLEEKVEEETPKEPEQSSEGELERIRVLMASPEPIATKNGEELTLEEGDIHFVDAETASWLIDSGVAEAAAL
;
A
#
# COMPACT_ATOMS: atom_id res chain seq x y z
N MET A 1 13.17 -5.36 -23.69
CA MET A 1 12.77 -6.78 -23.81
C MET A 1 14.00 -7.64 -23.54
N SER A 2 14.35 -7.85 -22.28
CA SER A 2 15.60 -8.54 -21.91
C SER A 2 15.40 -10.06 -22.01
N ASN A 3 16.29 -10.74 -22.72
CA ASN A 3 16.33 -12.19 -22.87
C ASN A 3 16.36 -12.88 -21.50
N LEU A 4 15.20 -13.36 -21.04
CA LEU A 4 15.06 -14.18 -19.85
C LEU A 4 15.43 -15.63 -20.23
N GLY A 5 16.73 -15.90 -20.34
CA GLY A 5 17.23 -17.27 -20.50
C GLY A 5 16.79 -18.13 -19.32
N ASP A 6 16.36 -19.38 -19.59
CA ASP A 6 15.88 -20.31 -18.58
C ASP A 6 16.81 -20.35 -17.36
N LEU A 7 16.24 -20.24 -16.16
CA LEU A 7 16.99 -20.27 -14.90
C LEU A 7 17.70 -21.60 -14.75
N ASP A 8 18.98 -21.57 -14.37
CA ASP A 8 19.68 -22.77 -13.98
C ASP A 8 19.03 -23.40 -12.72
N SER A 9 19.15 -24.71 -12.57
CA SER A 9 18.56 -25.44 -11.43
C SER A 9 19.07 -24.89 -10.09
N ALA A 10 20.36 -24.52 -10.01
CA ALA A 10 20.93 -23.89 -8.82
C ALA A 10 20.34 -22.50 -8.54
N GLN A 11 20.19 -21.67 -9.59
CA GLN A 11 19.59 -20.35 -9.48
C GLN A 11 18.12 -20.41 -9.08
N SER A 12 17.37 -21.40 -9.57
CA SER A 12 15.96 -21.60 -9.21
C SER A 12 15.79 -21.85 -7.70
N ARG A 13 16.72 -22.60 -7.09
CA ARG A 13 16.72 -22.90 -5.65
C ARG A 13 17.15 -21.69 -4.82
N GLU A 14 18.12 -20.91 -5.30
CA GLU A 14 18.54 -19.67 -4.64
C GLU A 14 17.40 -18.65 -4.58
N VAL A 15 16.66 -18.47 -5.68
CA VAL A 15 15.49 -17.57 -5.73
C VAL A 15 14.38 -18.03 -4.79
N GLU A 16 14.13 -19.34 -4.70
CA GLU A 16 13.17 -19.90 -3.74
C GLU A 16 13.59 -19.63 -2.29
N GLU A 17 14.87 -19.84 -1.96
CA GLU A 17 15.39 -19.56 -0.62
C GLU A 17 15.27 -18.07 -0.26
N GLN A 18 15.58 -17.19 -1.22
CA GLN A 18 15.40 -15.74 -1.06
C GLN A 18 13.93 -15.37 -0.83
N LEU A 19 12.99 -16.00 -1.53
CA LEU A 19 11.55 -15.81 -1.32
C LEU A 19 11.15 -16.20 0.12
N PHE A 20 11.60 -17.36 0.60
CA PHE A 20 11.27 -17.80 1.96
C PHE A 20 11.93 -16.96 3.04
N ALA A 21 13.19 -16.55 2.83
CA ALA A 21 13.90 -15.67 3.74
C ALA A 21 13.21 -14.30 3.85
N THR A 22 12.88 -13.68 2.71
CA THR A 22 12.17 -12.40 2.69
C THR A 22 10.77 -12.48 3.30
N HIS A 23 10.04 -13.57 3.05
CA HIS A 23 8.74 -13.81 3.68
C HIS A 23 8.82 -13.88 5.21
N ARG A 24 9.77 -14.66 5.74
CA ARG A 24 10.00 -14.76 7.19
C ARG A 24 10.36 -13.41 7.81
N LEU A 25 11.17 -12.61 7.12
CA LEU A 25 11.58 -11.28 7.57
C LEU A 25 10.43 -10.26 7.54
N GLN A 26 9.47 -10.40 6.61
CA GLN A 26 8.33 -9.50 6.46
C GLN A 26 7.20 -9.80 7.44
N ILE A 27 7.01 -11.06 7.85
CA ILE A 27 5.90 -11.47 8.73
C ILE A 27 5.80 -10.62 10.01
N ASN A 28 6.94 -10.31 10.62
CA ASN A 28 7.01 -9.61 11.90
C ASN A 28 7.25 -8.08 11.76
N ARG A 29 7.25 -7.54 10.54
CA ARG A 29 7.60 -6.13 10.29
C ARG A 29 6.47 -5.36 9.63
N HIS A 30 6.18 -4.19 10.21
CA HIS A 30 5.22 -3.20 9.68
C HIS A 30 5.81 -2.28 8.62
N VAL A 31 7.14 -2.28 8.47
CA VAL A 31 7.85 -1.55 7.40
C VAL A 31 8.22 -2.53 6.29
N PRO A 32 8.09 -2.14 5.00
CA PRO A 32 8.50 -2.98 3.88
C PRO A 32 9.98 -3.36 3.99
N VAL A 33 10.27 -4.66 3.97
CA VAL A 33 11.64 -5.19 4.02
C VAL A 33 12.32 -4.92 2.67
N PRO A 34 13.60 -4.48 2.66
CA PRO A 34 14.33 -4.32 1.40
C PRO A 34 14.48 -5.66 0.69
N LEU A 35 14.28 -5.67 -0.63
CA LEU A 35 14.45 -6.88 -1.42
C LEU A 35 15.95 -7.13 -1.67
N PRO A 36 16.36 -8.40 -1.81
CA PRO A 36 17.75 -8.73 -2.14
C PRO A 36 18.12 -8.34 -3.58
N ARG A 37 17.12 -8.18 -4.47
CA ARG A 37 17.27 -7.85 -5.89
C ARG A 37 16.15 -6.91 -6.33
N GLN A 38 16.43 -6.05 -7.32
CA GLN A 38 15.41 -5.16 -7.91
C GLN A 38 14.43 -5.94 -8.79
N ASP A 39 14.89 -6.98 -9.50
CA ASP A 39 14.05 -7.83 -10.36
C ASP A 39 13.44 -9.03 -9.62
N PHE A 40 13.16 -8.87 -8.32
CA PHE A 40 12.75 -9.99 -7.47
C PHE A 40 11.48 -10.69 -7.99
N TRP A 41 10.44 -9.92 -8.34
CA TRP A 41 9.17 -10.50 -8.80
C TRP A 41 9.31 -11.14 -10.19
N ALA A 42 10.15 -10.58 -11.06
CA ALA A 42 10.45 -11.17 -12.36
C ALA A 42 11.13 -12.55 -12.22
N MET A 43 12.08 -12.66 -11.28
CA MET A 43 12.76 -13.93 -10.99
C MET A 43 11.82 -14.97 -10.37
N VAL A 44 10.93 -14.56 -9.46
CA VAL A 44 9.90 -15.45 -8.89
C VAL A 44 8.92 -15.93 -9.98
N HIS A 45 8.53 -15.05 -10.90
CA HIS A 45 7.70 -15.43 -12.04
C HIS A 45 8.41 -16.44 -12.95
N GLN A 46 9.68 -16.21 -13.24
CA GLN A 46 10.48 -17.12 -14.06
C GLN A 46 10.69 -18.48 -13.37
N LEU A 47 10.90 -18.50 -12.05
CA LEU A 47 10.94 -19.72 -11.25
C LEU A 47 9.63 -20.50 -11.39
N LEU A 48 8.48 -19.86 -11.20
CA LEU A 48 7.17 -20.52 -11.37
C LEU A 48 6.98 -21.06 -12.79
N ARG A 49 7.37 -20.28 -13.81
CA ARG A 49 7.32 -20.72 -15.22
C ARG A 49 8.20 -21.93 -15.49
N SER A 50 9.41 -21.97 -14.93
CA SER A 50 10.30 -23.14 -15.05
C SER A 50 9.69 -24.39 -14.40
N LEU A 51 9.07 -24.26 -13.22
CA LEU A 51 8.39 -25.35 -12.53
C LEU A 51 7.15 -25.82 -13.29
N ASP A 52 6.35 -24.89 -13.82
CA ASP A 52 5.22 -25.18 -14.70
C ASP A 52 5.68 -25.99 -15.94
N SER A 53 6.79 -25.58 -16.57
CA SER A 53 7.36 -26.29 -17.72
C SER A 53 7.90 -27.68 -17.35
N GLU A 54 8.53 -27.85 -16.18
CA GLU A 54 9.01 -29.15 -15.72
C GLU A 54 7.83 -30.10 -15.45
N ILE A 55 6.79 -29.61 -14.78
CA ILE A 55 5.54 -30.34 -14.50
C ILE A 55 4.87 -30.76 -15.80
N GLN A 56 4.71 -29.84 -16.75
CA GLN A 56 4.14 -30.14 -18.07
C GLN A 56 5.00 -31.16 -18.82
N SER A 57 6.33 -31.04 -18.78
CA SER A 57 7.23 -32.01 -19.43
C SER A 57 7.09 -33.42 -18.83
N MET A 58 6.87 -33.55 -17.53
CA MET A 58 6.65 -34.85 -16.87
C MET A 58 5.28 -35.42 -17.19
N LEU A 59 4.25 -34.57 -17.25
CA LEU A 59 2.90 -34.96 -17.69
C LEU A 59 2.92 -35.47 -19.13
N MET A 60 3.59 -34.77 -20.05
CA MET A 60 3.72 -35.16 -21.46
C MET A 60 4.50 -36.46 -21.63
N LYS A 61 5.50 -36.71 -20.77
CA LYS A 61 6.25 -37.98 -20.74
C LYS A 61 5.48 -39.11 -20.06
N GLY A 62 4.26 -38.87 -19.58
CA GLY A 62 3.43 -39.86 -18.88
C GLY A 62 3.97 -40.26 -17.50
N MET A 63 4.88 -39.48 -16.92
CA MET A 63 5.48 -39.75 -15.61
C MET A 63 4.58 -39.20 -14.51
N THR A 64 3.75 -40.06 -13.91
CA THR A 64 2.78 -39.69 -12.85
C THR A 64 3.22 -40.06 -11.43
N GLY A 65 4.52 -40.26 -11.23
CA GLY A 65 5.07 -40.71 -9.94
C GLY A 65 5.13 -39.65 -8.83
N MET A 66 5.63 -40.06 -7.66
CA MET A 66 5.87 -39.21 -6.48
C MET A 66 6.61 -37.89 -6.80
N ARG A 67 7.51 -37.92 -7.79
CA ARG A 67 8.24 -36.73 -8.25
C ARG A 67 7.32 -35.63 -8.79
N LEU A 68 6.29 -35.98 -9.57
CA LEU A 68 5.31 -35.02 -10.09
C LEU A 68 4.50 -34.40 -8.96
N GLN A 69 4.02 -35.23 -8.02
CA GLN A 69 3.28 -34.74 -6.86
C GLN A 69 4.13 -33.82 -5.99
N ASN A 70 5.42 -34.13 -5.77
CA ASN A 70 6.33 -33.26 -5.03
C ASN A 70 6.56 -31.92 -5.73
N LEU A 71 6.70 -31.91 -7.06
CA LEU A 71 6.81 -30.67 -7.83
C LEU A 71 5.53 -29.84 -7.77
N GLN A 72 4.37 -30.47 -7.87
CA GLN A 72 3.06 -29.80 -7.74
C GLN A 72 2.88 -29.20 -6.33
N LYS A 73 3.24 -29.95 -5.27
CA LYS A 73 3.22 -29.44 -3.89
C LYS A 73 4.17 -28.26 -3.70
N ARG A 74 5.40 -28.36 -4.22
CA ARG A 74 6.39 -27.27 -4.18
C ARG A 74 5.87 -26.03 -4.89
N GLN A 75 5.31 -26.20 -6.09
CA GLN A 75 4.73 -25.10 -6.86
C GLN A 75 3.56 -24.42 -6.12
N ALA A 76 2.63 -25.20 -5.56
CA ALA A 76 1.51 -24.66 -4.81
C ALA A 76 1.99 -23.86 -3.59
N ASN A 77 3.00 -24.37 -2.87
CA ASN A 77 3.60 -23.69 -1.74
C ASN A 77 4.29 -22.36 -2.14
N ILE A 78 5.09 -22.37 -3.21
CA ILE A 78 5.73 -21.14 -3.72
C ILE A 78 4.67 -20.10 -4.12
N ARG A 79 3.60 -20.51 -4.81
CA ARG A 79 2.49 -19.60 -5.16
C ARG A 79 1.82 -19.02 -3.94
N LEU A 80 1.57 -19.83 -2.91
CA LEU A 80 0.97 -19.39 -1.65
C LEU A 80 1.87 -18.36 -0.96
N ILE A 81 3.14 -18.68 -0.73
CA ILE A 81 4.09 -17.79 -0.05
C ILE A 81 4.31 -16.50 -0.84
N ALA A 82 4.39 -16.56 -2.17
CA ALA A 82 4.47 -15.36 -3.00
C ALA A 82 3.26 -14.44 -2.81
N SER A 83 2.04 -15.01 -2.76
CA SER A 83 0.81 -14.25 -2.53
C SER A 83 0.72 -13.66 -1.12
N GLU A 84 1.15 -14.41 -0.11
CA GLU A 84 1.19 -13.95 1.28
C GLU A 84 2.23 -12.84 1.46
N LEU A 85 3.42 -12.99 0.88
CA LEU A 85 4.45 -11.96 0.85
C LEU A 85 3.93 -10.69 0.20
N ALA A 86 3.33 -10.78 -1.00
CA ALA A 86 2.78 -9.63 -1.69
C ALA A 86 1.71 -8.90 -0.84
N ARG A 87 0.80 -9.65 -0.21
CA ARG A 87 -0.23 -9.10 0.68
C ARG A 87 0.40 -8.37 1.87
N LYS A 88 1.33 -9.01 2.59
CA LYS A 88 2.00 -8.41 3.75
C LYS A 88 2.79 -7.16 3.38
N ARG A 89 3.48 -7.18 2.23
CA ARG A 89 4.21 -6.02 1.71
C ARG A 89 3.29 -4.86 1.36
N LEU A 90 2.16 -5.14 0.72
CA LEU A 90 1.16 -4.12 0.39
C LEU A 90 0.62 -3.47 1.67
N VAL A 91 0.26 -4.27 2.68
CA VAL A 91 -0.19 -3.75 3.98
C VAL A 91 0.90 -2.90 4.64
N ALA A 92 2.15 -3.36 4.66
CA ALA A 92 3.27 -2.60 5.22
C ALA A 92 3.52 -1.28 4.45
N MET A 93 3.44 -1.29 3.11
CA MET A 93 3.55 -0.08 2.30
C MET A 93 2.41 0.89 2.60
N MET A 94 1.17 0.40 2.67
CA MET A 94 0.01 1.24 3.00
C MET A 94 0.14 1.84 4.40
N GLN A 95 0.55 1.05 5.41
CA GLN A 95 0.82 1.52 6.76
C GLN A 95 1.93 2.57 6.79
N HIS A 96 2.96 2.40 5.96
CA HIS A 96 4.03 3.37 5.83
C HIS A 96 3.54 4.68 5.20
N VAL A 97 2.86 4.63 4.04
CA VAL A 97 2.35 5.83 3.35
C VAL A 97 1.33 6.56 4.22
N SER A 98 0.40 5.83 4.85
CA SER A 98 -0.61 6.43 5.72
C SER A 98 0.02 7.09 6.94
N SER A 99 0.98 6.41 7.57
CA SER A 99 1.75 7.00 8.67
C SER A 99 2.59 8.19 8.21
N GLN A 100 3.13 8.18 6.99
CA GLN A 100 3.93 9.28 6.47
C GLN A 100 3.07 10.50 6.13
N SER A 101 1.90 10.32 5.50
CA SER A 101 1.10 11.42 4.96
C SER A 101 0.04 11.97 5.92
N LEU A 102 -0.47 11.15 6.84
CA LEU A 102 -1.50 11.56 7.82
C LEU A 102 -0.93 11.95 9.18
N ARG A 103 0.39 11.88 9.39
CA ARG A 103 1.00 12.40 10.62
C ARG A 103 0.90 13.92 10.64
N THR A 104 0.45 14.43 11.77
CA THR A 104 0.23 15.85 11.99
C THR A 104 1.47 16.37 12.69
N SER A 105 2.28 17.16 11.98
CA SER A 105 3.47 17.78 12.57
C SER A 105 3.03 18.93 13.47
N THR A 106 2.51 18.61 14.65
CA THR A 106 2.03 19.60 15.64
C THR A 106 3.17 20.24 16.43
N GLN A 107 4.39 19.71 16.32
CA GLN A 107 5.58 20.32 16.92
C GLN A 107 6.52 20.89 15.86
N PRO A 108 6.68 22.23 15.79
CA PRO A 108 7.72 22.83 14.97
C PRO A 108 9.08 22.46 15.56
N GLY A 109 9.83 21.58 14.89
CA GLY A 109 11.21 21.21 15.26
C GLY A 109 11.44 19.73 15.57
N THR A 110 10.40 18.91 15.65
CA THR A 110 10.52 17.46 15.87
C THR A 110 9.86 16.69 14.72
N SER A 111 10.45 16.79 13.52
CA SER A 111 10.05 15.95 12.38
C SER A 111 10.48 14.51 12.66
N GLN A 112 9.65 13.76 13.40
CA GLN A 112 9.74 12.30 13.46
C GLN A 112 9.16 11.70 12.17
N ASP A 113 9.67 12.16 11.03
CA ASP A 113 9.36 11.56 9.76
C ASP A 113 9.92 10.13 9.78
N LEU A 114 9.07 9.17 9.41
CA LEU A 114 9.55 7.82 9.18
C LEU A 114 10.68 7.90 8.11
N PRO A 115 11.75 7.12 8.25
CA PRO A 115 12.81 7.12 7.24
C PRO A 115 12.22 6.83 5.86
N ALA A 116 12.53 7.69 4.88
CA ALA A 116 12.12 7.46 3.51
C ALA A 116 12.60 6.08 3.02
N LEU A 117 11.73 5.35 2.32
CA LEU A 117 12.08 4.03 1.78
C LEU A 117 13.23 4.16 0.78
N ASP A 118 14.24 3.30 0.92
CA ASP A 118 15.33 3.17 -0.04
C ASP A 118 14.85 2.43 -1.30
N TRP A 119 14.24 3.16 -2.23
CA TRP A 119 13.69 2.62 -3.47
C TRP A 119 14.71 1.92 -4.37
N GLN A 120 16.02 2.12 -4.14
CA GLN A 120 17.05 1.39 -4.89
C GLN A 120 17.04 -0.12 -4.55
N ARG A 121 16.44 -0.51 -3.43
CA ARG A 121 16.35 -1.90 -2.96
C ARG A 121 14.97 -2.52 -3.17
N HIS A 122 14.07 -1.83 -3.84
CA HIS A 122 12.71 -2.28 -4.10
C HIS A 122 12.48 -2.53 -5.59
N ASP A 123 11.44 -3.29 -5.89
CA ASP A 123 11.05 -3.61 -7.27
C ASP A 123 10.31 -2.40 -7.89
N PRO A 124 10.53 -2.08 -9.18
CA PRO A 124 9.84 -0.98 -9.86
C PRO A 124 8.30 -1.07 -9.80
N ALA A 125 7.73 -2.27 -9.79
CA ALA A 125 6.29 -2.47 -9.69
C ALA A 125 5.74 -2.04 -8.32
N GLU A 126 6.49 -2.29 -7.24
CA GLU A 126 6.12 -1.84 -5.90
C GLU A 126 6.17 -0.33 -5.78
N LYS A 127 7.19 0.30 -6.39
CA LYS A 127 7.31 1.75 -6.43
C LYS A 127 6.10 2.40 -7.12
N ALA A 128 5.62 1.82 -8.22
CA ALA A 128 4.45 2.32 -8.93
C ALA A 128 3.18 2.24 -8.06
N ILE A 129 2.98 1.13 -7.34
CA ILE A 129 1.86 0.96 -6.41
C ILE A 129 1.96 1.93 -5.24
N TYR A 130 3.15 2.12 -4.67
CA TYR A 130 3.37 3.08 -3.58
C TYR A 130 3.02 4.51 -4.00
N HIS A 131 3.47 4.93 -5.19
CA HIS A 131 3.12 6.25 -5.71
C HIS A 131 1.62 6.41 -5.92
N MET A 132 0.94 5.37 -6.43
CA MET A 132 -0.52 5.35 -6.51
C MET A 132 -1.17 5.53 -5.13
N MET A 133 -0.71 4.80 -4.10
CA MET A 133 -1.22 4.94 -2.72
C MET A 133 -1.03 6.36 -2.18
N GLN A 134 0.12 6.99 -2.45
CA GLN A 134 0.39 8.36 -2.05
C GLN A 134 -0.62 9.33 -2.69
N VAL A 135 -0.84 9.23 -4.01
CA VAL A 135 -1.82 10.06 -4.71
C VAL A 135 -3.24 9.84 -4.15
N GLN A 136 -3.63 8.61 -3.82
CA GLN A 136 -4.95 8.35 -3.23
C GLN A 136 -5.10 8.96 -1.83
N ILE A 137 -4.04 8.92 -1.01
CA ILE A 137 -4.08 9.55 0.31
C ILE A 137 -4.11 11.07 0.20
N ASP A 138 -3.37 11.65 -0.75
CA ASP A 138 -3.40 13.10 -0.98
C ASP A 138 -4.78 13.55 -1.49
N ARG A 139 -5.40 12.78 -2.38
CA ARG A 139 -6.78 12.98 -2.79
C ARG A 139 -7.75 12.91 -1.61
N PHE A 140 -7.61 11.90 -0.75
CA PHE A 140 -8.41 11.78 0.48
C PHE A 140 -8.23 13.01 1.40
N LYS A 141 -7.00 13.52 1.54
CA LYS A 141 -6.72 14.72 2.35
C LYS A 141 -7.42 15.96 1.79
N MET A 142 -7.54 16.08 0.47
CA MET A 142 -8.28 17.17 -0.17
C MET A 142 -9.79 17.00 -0.02
N GLU A 143 -10.32 15.78 -0.23
CA GLU A 143 -11.76 15.53 -0.14
C GLU A 143 -12.32 15.72 1.28
N VAL A 144 -11.51 15.47 2.32
CA VAL A 144 -11.89 15.59 3.73
C VAL A 144 -11.46 16.93 4.34
N ASP A 145 -10.83 17.82 3.56
CA ASP A 145 -10.20 19.06 4.06
C ASP A 145 -9.31 18.81 5.30
N TRP A 146 -8.47 17.77 5.21
CA TRP A 146 -7.64 17.29 6.32
C TRP A 146 -6.80 18.39 6.97
N ASN A 147 -6.28 19.33 6.18
CA ASN A 147 -5.50 20.46 6.69
C ASN A 147 -6.33 21.40 7.57
N SER A 148 -7.59 21.65 7.21
CA SER A 148 -8.52 22.44 8.04
C SER A 148 -8.86 21.68 9.32
N MET A 149 -9.10 20.37 9.22
CA MET A 149 -9.39 19.51 10.38
C MET A 149 -8.22 19.46 11.39
N GLN A 150 -6.97 19.41 10.92
CA GLN A 150 -5.80 19.27 11.78
C GLN A 150 -5.26 20.60 12.32
N ASN A 151 -5.32 21.66 11.51
CA ASN A 151 -4.81 22.97 11.91
C ASN A 151 -5.91 23.90 12.48
N GLY A 152 -7.17 23.46 12.46
CA GLY A 152 -8.33 24.23 12.92
C GLY A 152 -8.46 25.58 12.21
N ILE A 153 -8.98 26.57 12.92
CA ILE A 153 -9.19 27.95 12.43
C ILE A 153 -7.86 28.62 12.02
N ALA A 154 -6.73 28.16 12.58
CA ALA A 154 -5.39 28.60 12.16
C ALA A 154 -5.00 28.06 10.77
N GLY A 155 -5.53 26.90 10.36
CA GLY A 155 -5.40 26.37 9.00
C GLY A 155 -6.24 27.13 7.99
N GLU A 156 -7.45 27.55 8.38
CA GLU A 156 -8.38 28.30 7.53
C GLU A 156 -7.88 29.74 7.27
N THR A 157 -7.26 30.37 8.27
CA THR A 157 -6.62 31.70 8.11
C THR A 157 -5.25 31.66 7.45
N SER A 158 -4.63 30.46 7.38
CA SER A 158 -3.33 30.27 6.74
C SER A 158 -3.44 29.70 5.31
N GLN A 159 -4.64 29.31 4.85
CA GLN A 159 -4.93 29.30 3.41
C GLN A 159 -4.69 30.73 2.93
N GLY A 160 -3.53 30.90 2.28
CA GLY A 160 -2.79 32.15 2.28
C GLY A 160 -3.65 33.36 1.91
N GLN A 161 -3.31 34.51 2.50
CA GLN A 161 -3.68 35.81 1.94
C GLN A 161 -3.71 35.69 0.43
N THR A 162 -4.88 35.94 -0.18
CA THR A 162 -5.09 35.86 -1.61
C THR A 162 -3.96 36.61 -2.29
N ARG A 163 -3.01 35.88 -2.89
CA ARG A 163 -1.86 36.50 -3.53
C ARG A 163 -2.37 37.17 -4.79
N HIS A 164 -2.26 38.49 -4.83
CA HIS A 164 -2.70 39.27 -5.98
C HIS A 164 -1.54 39.46 -6.95
N ALA A 165 -1.84 39.47 -8.25
CA ALA A 165 -0.85 39.76 -9.28
C ALA A 165 -0.21 41.16 -9.04
N PRO A 166 1.09 41.31 -9.30
CA PRO A 166 1.75 42.61 -9.17
C PRO A 166 1.07 43.66 -10.05
N GLY A 167 0.69 44.79 -9.43
CA GLY A 167 -0.05 45.88 -10.09
C GLY A 167 -1.53 45.97 -9.74
N THR A 168 -2.07 45.04 -8.94
CA THR A 168 -3.40 45.25 -8.34
C THR A 168 -3.31 46.32 -7.26
N VAL A 169 -4.11 47.38 -7.38
CA VAL A 169 -4.25 48.43 -6.37
C VAL A 169 -5.67 48.40 -5.79
N GLN A 170 -5.83 48.84 -4.55
CA GLN A 170 -7.14 48.90 -3.91
C GLN A 170 -7.97 50.05 -4.46
N LEU A 171 -9.30 49.90 -4.45
CA LEU A 171 -10.23 50.95 -4.87
C LEU A 171 -10.06 52.26 -4.08
N ASP A 172 -9.65 52.15 -2.80
CA ASP A 172 -9.36 53.30 -1.93
C ASP A 172 -8.15 54.13 -2.41
N SER A 173 -7.30 53.60 -3.31
CA SER A 173 -6.18 54.37 -3.91
C SER A 173 -6.62 55.36 -5.00
N PHE A 174 -7.85 55.23 -5.50
CA PHE A 174 -8.39 56.08 -6.58
C PHE A 174 -9.25 57.25 -6.06
N VAL A 175 -9.42 57.37 -4.75
CA VAL A 175 -10.22 58.40 -4.10
C VAL A 175 -9.42 59.06 -2.98
N ASP A 176 -9.39 60.39 -2.96
CA ASP A 176 -8.68 61.17 -1.94
C ASP A 176 -9.27 61.03 -0.52
N SER A 177 -10.42 60.35 -0.40
CA SER A 177 -11.11 60.06 0.85
C SER A 177 -11.24 58.56 1.07
N ASN A 178 -10.83 58.07 2.25
CA ASN A 178 -11.02 56.67 2.65
C ASN A 178 -12.50 56.28 2.57
N LEU A 179 -12.87 55.48 1.57
CA LEU A 179 -14.26 55.07 1.34
C LEU A 179 -14.79 54.21 2.48
N THR A 180 -13.89 53.49 3.17
CA THR A 180 -14.20 52.51 4.21
C THR A 180 -13.90 53.00 5.63
N GLY A 181 -13.43 54.25 5.80
CA GLY A 181 -13.13 54.87 7.11
C GLY A 181 -12.04 54.18 7.94
N SER A 182 -11.45 53.10 7.42
CA SER A 182 -10.43 52.28 8.06
C SER A 182 -9.19 52.23 7.16
N ALA A 183 -8.01 52.01 7.73
CA ALA A 183 -6.83 51.76 6.92
C ALA A 183 -7.03 50.45 6.13
N PRO A 184 -6.77 50.44 4.82
CA PRO A 184 -7.09 49.27 4.02
C PRO A 184 -6.12 48.11 4.32
N PRO A 185 -6.56 46.85 4.21
CA PRO A 185 -5.76 45.68 4.52
C PRO A 185 -4.57 45.54 3.56
N ASP A 186 -3.42 45.06 4.04
CA ASP A 186 -2.23 44.94 3.21
C ASP A 186 -2.39 43.86 2.12
N LEU A 187 -2.04 44.20 0.87
CA LEU A 187 -2.11 43.27 -0.26
C LEU A 187 -0.86 42.39 -0.25
N ALA A 188 -1.03 41.08 -0.09
CA ALA A 188 0.05 40.13 -0.35
C ALA A 188 0.22 39.97 -1.87
N PHE A 189 1.36 40.40 -2.41
CA PHE A 189 1.70 40.17 -3.80
C PHE A 189 2.45 38.84 -3.93
N GLU A 190 2.32 38.19 -5.09
CA GLU A 190 3.27 37.13 -5.45
C GLU A 190 4.67 37.76 -5.47
N ASP A 191 5.57 37.27 -4.61
CA ASP A 191 6.96 37.72 -4.57
C ASP A 191 7.52 37.63 -5.99
N ARG A 192 8.00 38.78 -6.49
CA ARG A 192 8.64 38.90 -7.79
C ARG A 192 9.67 37.79 -7.91
N GLU A 193 9.39 36.79 -8.76
CA GLU A 193 10.40 35.82 -9.18
C GLU A 193 11.67 36.61 -9.52
N PRO A 194 12.86 36.13 -9.07
CA PRO A 194 14.10 36.82 -9.38
C PRO A 194 14.09 37.12 -10.88
N PRO A 195 14.33 38.38 -11.31
CA PRO A 195 14.31 38.71 -12.72
C PRO A 195 15.12 37.66 -13.43
N VAL A 196 14.47 36.92 -14.34
CA VAL A 196 15.17 36.01 -15.24
C VAL A 196 16.32 36.85 -15.76
N GLU A 197 17.55 36.48 -15.41
CA GLU A 197 18.72 37.17 -15.91
C GLU A 197 18.52 37.15 -17.41
N ALA A 198 18.26 38.32 -18.00
CA ALA A 198 18.30 38.47 -19.43
C ALA A 198 19.73 38.07 -19.76
N LEU A 199 19.93 36.81 -20.16
CA LEU A 199 21.14 36.41 -20.84
C LEU A 199 21.28 37.49 -21.91
N GLN A 200 22.35 38.26 -21.83
CA GLN A 200 22.77 39.10 -22.94
C GLN A 200 23.18 38.12 -24.04
N GLU A 201 22.20 37.51 -24.68
CA GLU A 201 22.36 36.68 -25.85
C GLU A 201 22.55 37.65 -27.01
N SER A 202 23.77 37.67 -27.49
CA SER A 202 24.23 38.42 -28.65
C SER A 202 23.70 37.82 -29.96
N GLY A 203 22.43 37.44 -30.02
CA GLY A 203 21.79 36.80 -31.17
C GLY A 203 20.40 37.36 -31.39
N ASP A 204 20.08 37.66 -32.65
CA ASP A 204 18.74 38.04 -33.09
C ASP A 204 17.75 36.93 -32.69
N ASP A 205 16.51 37.28 -32.34
CA ASP A 205 15.49 36.32 -31.92
C ASP A 205 15.23 35.26 -33.01
N GLU A 206 15.54 35.58 -34.28
CA GLU A 206 15.46 34.65 -35.41
C GLU A 206 16.56 33.58 -35.45
N GLU A 207 17.77 33.83 -34.90
CA GLU A 207 18.86 32.82 -34.89
C GLU A 207 18.64 31.76 -33.80
N ARG A 208 17.99 32.12 -32.70
CA ARG A 208 17.70 31.22 -31.56
C ARG A 208 16.73 30.09 -31.94
N ILE A 209 15.77 30.40 -32.79
CA ILE A 209 14.72 29.46 -33.23
C ILE A 209 15.27 28.44 -34.25
N ILE A 210 16.38 28.76 -34.92
CA ILE A 210 17.04 27.87 -35.89
C ILE A 210 17.85 26.79 -35.16
N GLU A 211 18.43 27.10 -34.00
CA GLU A 211 19.21 26.14 -33.21
C GLU A 211 18.34 25.18 -32.37
N GLU A 212 17.13 25.62 -31.99
CA GLU A 212 16.06 24.74 -31.51
C GLU A 212 15.34 24.07 -32.71
N GLU A 213 16.09 23.25 -33.45
CA GLU A 213 15.54 22.32 -34.42
C GLU A 213 14.60 21.37 -33.66
N TRP A 214 13.30 21.68 -33.71
CA TRP A 214 12.26 20.79 -33.19
C TRP A 214 12.48 19.43 -33.86
N PRO A 215 12.66 18.33 -33.10
CA PRO A 215 12.82 17.01 -33.68
C PRO A 215 11.69 16.79 -34.70
N ASP A 216 12.06 16.56 -35.95
CA ASP A 216 11.12 16.46 -37.07
C ASP A 216 10.01 15.47 -36.71
N LEU A 217 8.82 16.00 -36.44
CA LEU A 217 7.67 15.22 -35.97
C LEU A 217 7.27 14.14 -36.99
N ASP A 218 7.62 14.35 -38.27
CA ASP A 218 7.47 13.36 -39.34
C ASP A 218 8.32 12.10 -39.09
N GLU A 219 9.56 12.21 -38.61
CA GLU A 219 10.42 11.03 -38.36
C GLU A 219 9.85 10.16 -37.22
N TYR A 220 9.28 10.79 -36.19
CA TYR A 220 8.64 10.08 -35.08
C TYR A 220 7.32 9.41 -35.49
N ILE A 221 6.55 10.01 -36.40
CA ILE A 221 5.32 9.42 -36.93
C ILE A 221 5.61 8.27 -37.90
N HIS A 222 6.70 8.35 -38.67
CA HIS A 222 7.09 7.32 -39.63
C HIS A 222 7.82 6.12 -39.01
N ALA A 223 8.47 6.29 -37.86
CA ALA A 223 9.17 5.20 -37.14
C ALA A 223 8.24 4.04 -36.73
N ASP A 224 6.96 4.29 -36.47
CA ASP A 224 5.96 3.26 -36.12
C ASP A 224 5.28 2.65 -37.36
N LEU A 225 5.44 3.26 -38.54
CA LEU A 225 4.80 2.82 -39.79
C LEU A 225 5.69 1.89 -40.62
N GLU A 226 7.02 2.03 -40.54
CA GLU A 226 7.97 1.24 -41.33
C GLU A 226 8.09 -0.23 -40.86
N ASP A 227 7.73 -0.54 -39.62
CA ASP A 227 7.80 -1.92 -39.08
C ASP A 227 6.51 -2.75 -39.35
N SER A 228 5.56 -2.23 -40.15
CA SER A 228 4.29 -2.91 -40.44
C SER A 228 3.95 -3.10 -41.92
N VAL A 229 4.88 -2.88 -42.85
CA VAL A 229 4.65 -3.09 -44.30
C VAL A 229 5.23 -4.41 -44.81
N SER A 230 4.66 -5.53 -44.36
CA SER A 230 4.64 -6.76 -45.16
C SER A 230 3.50 -7.70 -44.77
N ALA A 231 2.26 -7.25 -44.99
CA ALA A 231 1.13 -8.15 -45.20
C ALA A 231 0.17 -7.54 -46.23
N SER A 232 0.26 -8.05 -47.46
CA SER A 232 -0.64 -7.76 -48.57
C SER A 232 -2.08 -8.15 -48.20
N VAL A 233 -3.03 -7.21 -48.30
CA VAL A 233 -4.47 -7.48 -48.19
C VAL A 233 -5.14 -7.09 -49.51
N GLU A 234 -5.70 -8.08 -50.20
CA GLU A 234 -6.61 -7.88 -51.33
C GLU A 234 -8.04 -7.51 -50.87
N PRO A 235 -8.84 -6.80 -51.69
CA PRO A 235 -10.17 -6.33 -51.30
C PRO A 235 -11.31 -7.11 -51.96
N VAL A 236 -12.28 -7.59 -51.18
CA VAL A 236 -13.68 -7.91 -51.55
C VAL A 236 -14.46 -7.93 -50.21
N GLY A 237 -15.68 -7.42 -49.99
CA GLY A 237 -16.79 -6.86 -50.73
C GLY A 237 -17.93 -6.70 -49.69
N GLY A 238 -18.79 -5.70 -49.82
CA GLY A 238 -19.63 -5.19 -48.72
C GLY A 238 -20.92 -5.95 -48.39
N GLU A 239 -21.50 -5.58 -47.25
CA GLU A 239 -22.95 -5.49 -46.95
C GLU A 239 -23.15 -4.65 -45.66
N MET A 240 -24.17 -3.78 -45.62
CA MET A 240 -24.60 -2.98 -44.44
C MET A 240 -26.02 -3.42 -44.00
N PRO A 241 -26.63 -2.81 -42.95
CA PRO A 241 -26.58 -3.11 -41.51
C PRO A 241 -27.99 -3.57 -40.98
N PRO A 242 -28.27 -3.67 -39.65
CA PRO A 242 -28.81 -2.48 -38.96
C PRO A 242 -28.52 -2.34 -37.44
N ALA A 243 -28.27 -1.09 -37.05
CA ALA A 243 -28.91 -0.30 -35.98
C ALA A 243 -28.99 -0.78 -34.48
N VAL A 244 -28.27 -0.01 -33.64
CA VAL A 244 -28.53 0.42 -32.24
C VAL A 244 -28.45 -0.62 -31.11
N GLU A 245 -27.45 -0.46 -30.22
CA GLU A 245 -27.69 -0.23 -28.79
C GLU A 245 -26.42 0.29 -28.07
N ARG A 246 -26.62 1.24 -27.14
CA ARG A 246 -25.57 1.87 -26.33
C ARG A 246 -25.22 0.92 -25.18
N GLU A 247 -24.08 0.26 -25.23
CA GLU A 247 -23.57 -0.51 -24.09
C GLU A 247 -23.04 0.43 -23.01
N LYS A 248 -23.78 0.47 -21.89
CA LYS A 248 -23.37 1.08 -20.63
C LYS A 248 -22.44 0.11 -19.91
N HIS A 249 -21.36 0.65 -19.35
CA HIS A 249 -20.33 -0.03 -18.55
C HIS A 249 -20.84 -1.20 -17.70
N ALA A 250 -20.46 -2.43 -18.09
CA ALA A 250 -20.80 -3.69 -17.43
C ALA A 250 -19.94 -4.00 -16.19
N ALA A 251 -19.52 -2.99 -15.43
CA ALA A 251 -18.67 -3.16 -14.24
C ALA A 251 -19.43 -3.03 -12.90
N ALA A 252 -20.72 -2.63 -12.93
CA ALA A 252 -21.45 -2.27 -11.71
C ALA A 252 -22.49 -3.31 -11.23
N LEU A 253 -22.52 -4.53 -11.81
CA LEU A 253 -23.55 -5.54 -11.52
C LEU A 253 -23.05 -6.82 -10.83
N GLU A 254 -21.87 -6.78 -10.20
CA GLU A 254 -21.27 -7.92 -9.48
C GLU A 254 -21.18 -7.66 -7.95
N LEU A 255 -21.93 -6.70 -7.42
CA LEU A 255 -21.99 -6.39 -5.97
C LEU A 255 -23.42 -6.45 -5.41
N ALA A 256 -24.10 -7.57 -5.62
CA ALA A 256 -25.30 -7.91 -4.86
C ALA A 256 -25.07 -9.23 -4.10
N PRO A 257 -25.20 -9.27 -2.76
CA PRO A 257 -25.03 -10.49 -1.99
C PRO A 257 -26.24 -11.41 -2.20
N SER A 258 -26.07 -12.50 -2.95
CA SER A 258 -27.14 -13.47 -3.17
C SER A 258 -27.25 -14.46 -1.98
N LYS A 259 -28.45 -14.62 -1.45
CA LYS A 259 -28.82 -15.48 -0.31
C LYS A 259 -29.00 -16.97 -0.68
N LYS A 260 -28.05 -17.59 -1.38
CA LYS A 260 -28.09 -19.05 -1.60
C LYS A 260 -26.75 -19.71 -1.27
N ALA A 261 -26.73 -20.37 -0.12
CA ALA A 261 -25.68 -21.28 0.29
C ALA A 261 -25.51 -22.38 -0.76
N THR A 262 -24.29 -22.57 -1.25
CA THR A 262 -23.92 -23.70 -2.08
C THR A 262 -22.70 -24.40 -1.49
N SER A 263 -22.94 -25.67 -1.15
CA SER A 263 -22.05 -26.82 -1.02
C SER A 263 -20.81 -26.71 -0.12
N THR A 264 -20.98 -27.27 1.08
CA THR A 264 -19.98 -27.99 1.89
C THR A 264 -18.97 -28.73 1.01
N ILE A 265 -17.72 -28.29 1.07
CA ILE A 265 -16.56 -29.02 0.58
C ILE A 265 -16.14 -29.95 1.71
N GLU A 266 -16.33 -31.26 1.52
CA GLU A 266 -15.80 -32.30 2.40
C GLU A 266 -14.27 -32.36 2.25
N MET A 267 -13.55 -31.87 3.27
CA MET A 267 -12.10 -32.05 3.37
C MET A 267 -11.82 -33.12 4.42
N PHE A 268 -11.23 -34.20 3.93
CA PHE A 268 -10.77 -35.41 4.59
C PHE A 268 -10.00 -35.15 5.90
N ASP A 269 -10.47 -35.79 6.97
CA ASP A 269 -9.77 -35.96 8.24
C ASP A 269 -8.77 -37.12 8.08
N LEU A 270 -7.47 -36.80 8.07
CA LEU A 270 -6.39 -37.79 8.08
C LEU A 270 -5.61 -37.59 9.38
N GLU A 271 -5.99 -38.39 10.39
CA GLU A 271 -5.21 -38.59 11.60
C GLU A 271 -3.86 -39.20 11.23
N GLU A 272 -2.78 -38.43 11.40
CA GLU A 272 -1.43 -38.97 11.42
C GLU A 272 -0.72 -38.61 12.73
N LYS A 273 -0.58 -39.67 13.50
CA LYS A 273 0.20 -39.87 14.72
C LYS A 273 1.62 -39.29 14.58
N VAL A 274 2.04 -38.43 15.52
CA VAL A 274 3.46 -38.20 15.80
C VAL A 274 3.67 -38.24 17.32
N GLU A 275 4.19 -39.37 17.79
CA GLU A 275 5.02 -39.46 18.99
C GLU A 275 6.46 -39.10 18.58
N GLU A 276 7.10 -38.14 19.25
CA GLU A 276 8.46 -38.28 19.75
C GLU A 276 8.83 -37.17 20.76
N GLU A 277 9.72 -37.54 21.67
CA GLU A 277 9.87 -37.07 23.04
C GLU A 277 10.88 -35.91 23.25
N THR A 278 10.49 -34.95 24.11
CA THR A 278 11.29 -34.24 25.16
C THR A 278 12.44 -33.29 24.80
N PRO A 279 12.84 -32.31 25.67
CA PRO A 279 12.55 -32.18 27.10
C PRO A 279 11.95 -30.84 27.59
N LYS A 280 11.16 -30.98 28.67
CA LYS A 280 10.66 -29.91 29.54
C LYS A 280 11.81 -29.30 30.36
N GLU A 281 11.94 -27.97 30.33
CA GLU A 281 12.41 -27.19 31.47
C GLU A 281 11.19 -26.67 32.25
N PRO A 282 11.26 -26.60 33.60
CA PRO A 282 10.12 -26.25 34.44
C PRO A 282 10.02 -24.73 34.56
N GLU A 283 9.02 -24.12 33.92
CA GLU A 283 8.63 -22.77 34.34
C GLU A 283 7.77 -22.85 35.60
N GLN A 284 8.25 -22.10 36.58
CA GLN A 284 7.82 -22.05 37.95
C GLN A 284 6.39 -21.55 38.04
N SER A 285 5.53 -22.34 38.68
CA SER A 285 4.30 -21.85 39.28
C SER A 285 4.64 -20.80 40.34
N SER A 286 4.65 -19.52 39.97
CA SER A 286 4.34 -18.49 40.94
C SER A 286 2.86 -18.59 41.22
N GLU A 287 2.49 -19.30 42.30
CA GLU A 287 1.23 -19.09 43.00
C GLU A 287 1.23 -17.63 43.50
N GLY A 288 0.96 -16.71 42.59
CA GLY A 288 0.66 -15.33 42.90
C GLY A 288 -0.72 -15.30 43.55
N GLU A 289 -0.84 -14.48 44.58
CA GLU A 289 -2.08 -14.21 45.31
C GLU A 289 -3.15 -13.72 44.32
N LEU A 290 -4.06 -14.60 43.88
CA LEU A 290 -5.14 -14.27 42.95
C LEU A 290 -6.30 -13.64 43.74
N GLU A 291 -6.67 -12.43 43.38
CA GLU A 291 -7.77 -11.70 43.99
C GLU A 291 -9.08 -11.95 43.23
N ARG A 292 -10.18 -12.04 43.98
CA ARG A 292 -11.54 -12.19 43.42
C ARG A 292 -12.12 -10.81 43.18
N ILE A 293 -12.44 -10.53 41.92
CA ILE A 293 -13.11 -9.28 41.52
C ILE A 293 -14.50 -9.59 40.98
N ARG A 294 -15.47 -8.72 41.28
CA ARG A 294 -16.79 -8.72 40.64
C ARG A 294 -16.86 -7.57 39.65
N VAL A 295 -17.21 -7.86 38.40
CA VAL A 295 -17.31 -6.87 37.33
C VAL A 295 -18.57 -6.03 37.50
N LEU A 296 -18.43 -4.70 37.51
CA LEU A 296 -19.53 -3.74 37.59
C LEU A 296 -19.95 -3.20 36.22
N MET A 297 -19.04 -3.21 35.23
CA MET A 297 -19.29 -2.69 33.89
C MET A 297 -18.77 -3.66 32.84
N ALA A 298 -19.65 -4.10 31.92
CA ALA A 298 -19.23 -4.97 30.83
C ALA A 298 -18.32 -4.21 29.84
N SER A 299 -17.19 -4.81 29.46
CA SER A 299 -16.34 -4.30 28.37
C SER A 299 -16.51 -5.21 27.14
N PRO A 300 -16.84 -4.66 25.96
CA PRO A 300 -17.00 -5.45 24.75
C PRO A 300 -15.67 -5.95 24.15
N GLU A 301 -14.53 -5.44 24.65
CA GLU A 301 -13.20 -5.87 24.24
C GLU A 301 -12.56 -6.75 25.33
N PRO A 302 -11.94 -7.89 24.96
CA PRO A 302 -11.24 -8.75 25.90
C PRO A 302 -9.99 -8.06 26.43
N ILE A 303 -9.80 -8.05 27.74
CA ILE A 303 -8.64 -7.43 28.41
C ILE A 303 -7.57 -8.50 28.62
N ALA A 304 -6.35 -8.24 28.16
CA ALA A 304 -5.23 -9.14 28.40
C ALA A 304 -4.73 -9.02 29.84
N THR A 305 -4.76 -10.12 30.59
CA THR A 305 -4.11 -10.22 31.90
C THR A 305 -2.59 -10.30 31.75
N LYS A 306 -1.85 -10.07 32.84
CA LYS A 306 -0.38 -10.22 32.89
C LYS A 306 0.11 -11.63 32.48
N ASN A 307 -0.74 -12.64 32.63
CA ASN A 307 -0.48 -14.02 32.22
C ASN A 307 -0.76 -14.27 30.72
N GLY A 308 -1.16 -13.24 29.96
CA GLY A 308 -1.49 -13.34 28.55
C GLY A 308 -2.84 -14.01 28.28
N GLU A 309 -3.68 -14.18 29.30
CA GLU A 309 -5.04 -14.72 29.16
C GLU A 309 -6.01 -13.58 28.84
N GLU A 310 -6.81 -13.77 27.78
CA GLU A 310 -7.83 -12.83 27.33
C GLU A 310 -9.08 -12.95 28.21
N LEU A 311 -9.37 -11.91 29.01
CA LEU A 311 -10.49 -11.86 29.93
C LEU A 311 -11.65 -11.08 29.34
N THR A 312 -12.77 -11.74 29.08
CA THR A 312 -14.03 -11.09 28.68
C THR A 312 -14.80 -10.69 29.92
N LEU A 313 -15.07 -9.39 30.09
CA LEU A 313 -15.77 -8.85 31.25
C LEU A 313 -17.26 -8.68 30.94
N GLU A 314 -18.10 -9.54 31.51
CA GLU A 314 -19.55 -9.38 31.52
C GLU A 314 -20.02 -8.78 32.86
N GLU A 315 -21.03 -7.91 32.83
CA GLU A 315 -21.54 -7.24 34.03
C GLU A 315 -22.09 -8.28 35.04
N GLY A 316 -21.51 -8.32 36.24
CA GLY A 316 -21.91 -9.23 37.32
C GLY A 316 -21.07 -10.49 37.45
N ASP A 317 -20.13 -10.77 36.54
CA ASP A 317 -19.26 -11.94 36.60
C ASP A 317 -18.16 -11.81 37.66
N ILE A 318 -17.71 -12.96 38.17
CA ILE A 318 -16.65 -13.07 39.18
C ILE A 318 -15.44 -13.72 38.54
N HIS A 319 -14.33 -12.98 38.50
CA HIS A 319 -13.06 -13.46 37.97
C HIS A 319 -11.97 -13.52 39.05
N PHE A 320 -11.05 -14.46 38.88
CA PHE A 320 -9.85 -14.60 39.69
C PHE A 320 -8.68 -14.06 38.89
N VAL A 321 -8.13 -12.95 39.35
CA VAL A 321 -7.17 -12.16 38.58
C VAL A 321 -5.98 -11.81 39.47
N ASP A 322 -4.81 -11.59 38.88
CA ASP A 322 -3.62 -11.15 39.60
C ASP A 322 -3.82 -9.78 40.27
N ALA A 323 -3.15 -9.55 41.41
CA ALA A 323 -3.32 -8.34 42.21
C ALA A 323 -3.07 -7.02 41.45
N GLU A 324 -2.16 -7.01 40.47
CA GLU A 324 -1.90 -5.83 39.64
C GLU A 324 -3.10 -5.50 38.73
N THR A 325 -3.62 -6.49 38.02
CA THR A 325 -4.79 -6.31 37.14
C THR A 325 -6.06 -6.08 37.96
N ALA A 326 -6.21 -6.71 39.14
CA ALA A 326 -7.32 -6.46 40.05
C ALA A 326 -7.33 -5.01 40.57
N SER A 327 -6.19 -4.48 41.03
CA SER A 327 -6.07 -3.09 41.44
C SER A 327 -6.37 -2.12 40.30
N TRP A 328 -5.96 -2.44 39.08
CA TRP A 328 -6.24 -1.61 37.90
C TRP A 328 -7.73 -1.59 37.53
N LEU A 329 -8.41 -2.74 37.60
CA LEU A 329 -9.85 -2.84 37.35
C LEU A 329 -10.69 -2.15 38.43
N ILE A 330 -10.21 -2.13 39.67
CA ILE A 330 -10.85 -1.40 40.78
C ILE A 330 -10.65 0.11 40.64
N ASP A 331 -9.43 0.56 40.34
CA ASP A 331 -9.11 2.00 40.21
C ASP A 331 -9.80 2.63 38.98
N SER A 332 -9.95 1.86 37.90
CA SER A 332 -10.72 2.27 36.72
C SER A 332 -12.24 2.26 36.94
N GLY A 333 -12.72 1.75 38.09
CA GLY A 333 -14.15 1.66 38.42
C GLY A 333 -14.91 0.60 37.64
N VAL A 334 -14.20 -0.32 36.97
CA VAL A 334 -14.78 -1.40 36.14
C VAL A 334 -15.16 -2.62 37.00
N ALA A 335 -14.49 -2.84 38.13
CA ALA A 335 -14.75 -3.95 39.04
C ALA A 335 -14.66 -3.54 40.53
N GLU A 336 -15.26 -4.33 41.42
CA GLU A 336 -15.16 -4.20 42.88
C GLU A 336 -14.48 -5.43 43.49
N ALA A 337 -13.69 -5.22 44.54
CA ALA A 337 -13.08 -6.31 45.31
C ALA A 337 -14.16 -7.15 46.00
N ALA A 338 -14.27 -8.43 45.63
CA ALA A 338 -15.17 -9.36 46.28
C ALA A 338 -14.41 -10.13 47.37
N ALA A 339 -14.65 -9.78 48.64
CA ALA A 339 -14.10 -10.54 49.77
C ALA A 339 -14.63 -11.99 49.79
N LEU A 340 -13.82 -12.90 50.35
CA LEU A 340 -14.02 -14.36 50.38
C LEU A 340 -15.44 -14.84 50.67
#